data_AF-A0A940CIT0-F1
#
_entry.id   AF-A0A940CIT0-F1
#
_cell.length_a   1.000
_cell.length_b   1.000
_cell.length_c   1.000
_cell.angle_alpha   90.00
_cell.angle_beta   90.00
_cell.angle_gamma   90.00
#
_symmetry.space_group_name_H-M   'P 1'
#
loop_
_entity.id
_entity.type
_entity.pdbx_description
1 polymer ?
#
loop_
_entity_poly.entity_id
_entity_poly.type
_entity_poly.pdbx_seq_one_letter_code
_entity_poly.pdbx_strand_id
1 'polypeptide(L)'
;GNLWESNGKMGYASRGDITKKVGLIALASLLLDKYPRVPGDRDVICCSIAGVLLRAKYQVQEVDTFVQLLASESGDEEADQRVKARKIKTDLENDKHVYGFPTLRKLLPLNEQEIDKVLEFTQTSDEQTHKHLKFISHRSTAHELIPQPDWLISSLIMKKTAFNISGFGGSGKSSLTML
;
A
#
# COMPACT_ATOMS: atom_id res chain seq x y z
N GLY A 1 30.40 28.57 -24.18
CA GLY A 1 30.72 27.63 -23.09
C GLY A 1 29.43 27.14 -22.53
N ASN A 2 29.18 25.83 -22.57
CA ASN A 2 27.90 25.27 -22.18
C ASN A 2 27.73 25.35 -20.66
N LEU A 3 26.57 25.82 -20.22
CA LEU A 3 26.16 26.06 -18.83
C LEU A 3 26.19 24.79 -17.92
N TRP A 4 26.48 23.62 -18.50
CA TRP A 4 26.56 22.34 -17.79
C TRP A 4 27.90 22.13 -17.05
N GLU A 5 28.91 22.96 -17.30
CA GLU A 5 30.23 22.83 -16.65
C GLU A 5 30.33 23.54 -15.30
N SER A 6 29.45 24.49 -14.98
CA SER A 6 29.67 25.40 -13.85
C SER A 6 28.97 25.03 -12.55
N ASN A 7 28.19 23.95 -12.47
CA ASN A 7 27.56 23.54 -11.21
C ASN A 7 27.27 22.04 -11.15
N GLY A 8 28.13 21.32 -10.41
CA GLY A 8 27.80 19.98 -9.94
C GLY A 8 29.04 19.15 -9.74
N LYS A 9 29.42 18.90 -8.47
CA LYS A 9 30.17 17.69 -8.12
C LYS A 9 29.52 16.52 -8.85
N MET A 10 30.28 15.65 -9.53
CA MET A 10 29.74 14.41 -10.09
C MET A 10 28.99 13.68 -8.97
N GLY A 11 27.66 13.76 -9.03
CA GLY A 11 26.80 13.07 -8.09
C GLY A 11 26.86 11.60 -8.44
N TYR A 12 27.46 10.79 -7.58
CA TYR A 12 27.29 9.35 -7.68
C TYR A 12 25.81 9.06 -7.45
N ALA A 13 25.13 8.61 -8.51
CA ALA A 13 23.77 8.09 -8.44
C ALA A 13 23.85 6.56 -8.53
N SER A 14 23.25 5.86 -7.57
CA SER A 14 23.16 4.40 -7.67
C SER A 14 22.20 4.01 -8.80
N ARG A 15 22.30 2.77 -9.27
CA ARG A 15 21.30 2.20 -10.21
C ARG A 15 19.88 2.35 -9.65
N GLY A 16 19.70 2.15 -8.34
CA GLY A 16 18.40 2.27 -7.68
C GLY A 16 17.84 3.70 -7.75
N ASP A 17 18.68 4.71 -7.53
CA ASP A 17 18.28 6.12 -7.61
C ASP A 17 17.83 6.49 -9.03
N ILE A 18 18.58 6.05 -10.03
CA ILE A 18 18.23 6.27 -11.44
C ILE A 18 16.89 5.60 -11.76
N THR A 19 16.70 4.33 -11.39
CA THR A 19 15.44 3.63 -11.62
C THR A 19 14.26 4.33 -10.93
N LYS A 20 14.45 4.86 -9.71
CA LYS A 20 13.39 5.59 -8.99
C LYS A 20 13.00 6.88 -9.71
N LYS A 21 13.98 7.67 -10.12
CA LYS A 21 13.73 8.93 -10.83
C LYS A 21 13.10 8.70 -12.20
N VAL A 22 13.54 7.67 -12.94
CA VAL A 22 12.91 7.27 -14.21
C VAL A 22 11.47 6.82 -13.98
N GLY A 23 11.20 6.04 -12.93
CA GLY A 23 9.84 5.65 -12.54
C GLY A 23 8.93 6.85 -12.26
N LEU A 24 9.41 7.85 -11.51
CA LEU A 24 8.66 9.09 -11.28
C LEU A 24 8.38 9.85 -12.58
N ILE A 25 9.33 9.93 -13.51
CA ILE A 25 9.12 10.60 -14.81
C ILE A 25 8.07 9.86 -15.64
N ALA A 26 8.14 8.53 -15.69
CA ALA A 26 7.17 7.71 -16.41
C ALA A 26 5.77 7.84 -15.78
N LEU A 27 5.70 7.87 -14.44
CA LEU A 27 4.47 8.10 -13.70
C LEU A 27 3.89 9.49 -13.98
N ALA A 28 4.70 10.55 -13.94
CA ALA A 28 4.27 11.91 -14.26
C ALA A 28 3.71 11.99 -15.68
N SER A 29 4.42 11.41 -16.65
CA SER A 29 3.99 11.41 -18.06
C SER A 29 2.62 10.76 -18.24
N LEU A 30 2.39 9.62 -17.59
CA LEU A 30 1.09 8.93 -17.60
C LEU A 30 0.00 9.75 -16.91
N LEU A 31 0.29 10.27 -15.72
CA LEU A 31 -0.71 10.97 -14.91
C LEU A 31 -1.09 12.33 -15.50
N LEU A 32 -0.16 13.04 -16.15
CA LEU A 32 -0.44 14.31 -16.83
C LEU A 32 -1.45 14.13 -17.98
N ASP A 33 -1.36 13.03 -18.73
CA ASP A 33 -2.34 12.71 -19.79
C ASP A 33 -3.74 12.47 -19.21
N LYS A 34 -3.81 11.82 -18.04
CA LYS A 34 -5.08 11.42 -17.41
C LYS A 34 -5.62 12.44 -16.41
N TYR A 35 -4.86 13.47 -16.06
CA TYR A 35 -5.24 14.42 -15.02
C TYR A 35 -6.50 15.20 -15.43
N PRO A 36 -7.50 15.34 -14.56
CA PRO A 36 -8.74 16.02 -14.93
C PRO A 36 -8.53 17.50 -15.26
N ARG A 37 -9.01 17.91 -16.44
CA ARG A 37 -9.01 19.32 -16.88
C ARG A 37 -10.15 20.14 -16.31
N VAL A 38 -11.12 19.50 -15.65
CA VAL A 38 -12.23 20.17 -14.97
C VAL A 38 -12.06 20.12 -13.45
N PRO A 39 -12.53 21.14 -12.71
CA PRO A 39 -12.56 21.11 -11.25
C PRO A 39 -13.45 19.99 -10.68
N GLY A 40 -13.15 19.54 -9.47
CA GLY A 40 -13.93 18.52 -8.75
C GLY A 40 -13.05 17.64 -7.87
N ASP A 41 -12.44 16.61 -8.46
CA ASP A 41 -11.73 15.56 -7.71
C ASP A 41 -10.21 15.76 -7.62
N ARG A 42 -9.68 16.88 -8.13
CA ARG A 42 -8.24 17.17 -8.20
C ARG A 42 -7.54 17.08 -6.85
N ASP A 43 -8.17 17.56 -5.77
CA ASP A 43 -7.60 17.47 -4.43
C ASP A 43 -7.45 16.02 -3.96
N VAL A 44 -8.50 15.22 -4.17
CA VAL A 44 -8.54 13.82 -3.76
C VAL A 44 -7.55 13.01 -4.58
N ILE A 45 -7.40 13.31 -5.87
CA ILE A 45 -6.39 12.70 -6.74
C ILE A 45 -4.98 13.03 -6.22
N CYS A 46 -4.66 14.31 -5.98
CA CYS A 46 -3.38 14.72 -5.44
C CYS A 46 -3.07 14.07 -4.08
N CYS A 47 -4.05 14.03 -3.16
CA CYS A 47 -3.91 13.32 -1.89
C CYS A 47 -3.68 11.82 -2.08
N SER A 48 -4.35 11.20 -3.05
CA SER A 48 -4.19 9.77 -3.35
C SER A 48 -2.80 9.46 -3.92
N ILE A 49 -2.29 10.30 -4.83
CA ILE A 49 -0.91 10.22 -5.36
C ILE A 49 0.09 10.32 -4.21
N ALA A 50 -0.06 11.34 -3.35
CA ALA A 50 0.81 11.53 -2.20
C ALA A 50 0.81 10.31 -1.27
N GLY A 51 -0.37 9.75 -0.99
CA GLY A 51 -0.49 8.53 -0.18
C GLY A 51 0.20 7.32 -0.81
N VAL A 52 0.17 7.16 -2.15
CA VAL A 52 0.89 6.08 -2.85
C VAL A 52 2.40 6.26 -2.70
N LEU A 53 2.92 7.45 -3.00
CA LEU A 53 4.36 7.71 -2.95
C LEU A 53 4.93 7.63 -1.53
N LEU A 54 4.20 8.09 -0.51
CA LEU A 54 4.61 7.96 0.89
C LEU A 54 4.68 6.49 1.35
N ARG A 55 3.74 5.65 0.92
CA ARG A 55 3.80 4.20 1.17
C ARG A 55 4.98 3.54 0.46
N ALA A 56 5.33 4.02 -0.73
CA ALA A 56 6.54 3.67 -1.47
C ALA A 56 7.83 4.31 -0.90
N LYS A 57 7.77 4.91 0.31
CA LYS A 57 8.91 5.44 1.08
C LYS A 57 9.63 6.63 0.43
N TYR A 58 8.96 7.37 -0.45
CA TYR A 58 9.47 8.67 -0.90
C TYR A 58 9.42 9.72 0.22
N GLN A 59 10.34 10.69 0.18
CA GLN A 59 10.39 11.75 1.19
C GLN A 59 9.27 12.78 0.96
N VAL A 60 8.81 13.40 2.06
CA VAL A 60 7.71 14.39 2.03
C VAL A 60 7.94 15.48 0.98
N GLN A 61 9.15 16.03 0.94
CA GLN A 61 9.51 17.09 -0.01
C GLN A 61 9.44 16.61 -1.45
N GLU A 62 9.91 15.39 -1.74
CA GLU A 62 9.85 14.82 -3.10
C GLU A 62 8.40 14.60 -3.55
N VAL A 63 7.55 14.12 -2.65
CA VAL A 63 6.13 13.91 -2.91
C VAL A 63 5.41 15.23 -3.18
N ASP A 64 5.66 16.23 -2.33
CA ASP A 64 5.08 17.56 -2.46
C ASP A 64 5.50 18.23 -3.78
N THR A 65 6.79 18.17 -4.13
CA THR A 65 7.29 18.68 -5.42
C THR A 65 6.64 17.94 -6.60
N PHE A 66 6.52 16.62 -6.52
CA PHE A 66 5.90 15.82 -7.59
C PHE A 66 4.43 16.20 -7.80
N VAL A 67 3.65 16.28 -6.72
CA VAL A 67 2.22 16.60 -6.78
C VAL A 67 2.00 18.04 -7.27
N GLN A 68 2.79 18.99 -6.78
CA GLN A 68 2.71 20.39 -7.23
C GLN A 68 3.01 20.52 -8.71
N LEU A 69 4.09 19.86 -9.19
CA LEU A 69 4.45 19.85 -10.61
C LEU A 69 3.33 19.25 -11.47
N LEU A 70 2.77 18.12 -11.05
CA LEU A 70 1.67 17.50 -11.78
C LEU A 70 0.45 18.43 -11.89
N ALA A 71 0.08 19.08 -10.79
CA ALA A 71 -1.05 19.99 -10.73
C ALA A 71 -0.81 21.25 -11.58
N SER A 72 0.37 21.86 -11.47
CA SER A 72 0.72 23.08 -12.21
C SER A 72 0.74 22.84 -13.72
N GLU A 73 1.40 21.77 -14.18
CA GLU A 73 1.48 21.41 -15.60
C GLU A 73 0.12 21.00 -16.17
N SER A 74 -0.83 20.60 -15.32
CA SER A 74 -2.21 20.29 -15.71
C SER A 74 -3.15 21.51 -15.72
N GLY A 75 -2.64 22.70 -15.40
CA GLY A 75 -3.44 23.93 -15.31
C GLY A 75 -4.35 23.98 -14.08
N ASP A 76 -3.95 23.35 -12.97
CA ASP A 76 -4.65 23.48 -11.69
C ASP A 76 -4.24 24.77 -10.97
N GLU A 77 -5.15 25.74 -10.89
CA GLU A 77 -4.94 27.03 -10.23
C GLU A 77 -4.67 26.89 -8.72
N GLU A 78 -5.06 25.75 -8.13
CA GLU A 78 -4.82 25.44 -6.71
C GLU A 78 -3.56 24.60 -6.48
N ALA A 79 -2.64 24.49 -7.44
CA ALA A 79 -1.45 23.63 -7.35
C ALA A 79 -0.67 23.78 -6.03
N ASP A 80 -0.49 25.02 -5.56
CA ASP A 80 0.21 25.31 -4.29
C ASP A 80 -0.52 24.76 -3.06
N GLN A 81 -1.85 24.60 -3.14
CA GLN A 81 -2.67 24.05 -2.07
C GLN A 81 -2.69 22.51 -2.08
N ARG A 82 -2.15 21.86 -3.12
CA ARG A 82 -2.05 20.39 -3.24
C ARG A 82 -0.90 19.79 -2.44
N VAL A 83 0.01 20.64 -1.95
CA VAL A 83 1.21 20.32 -1.16
C VAL A 83 0.82 19.90 0.27
N LYS A 84 0.37 18.65 0.43
CA LYS A 84 -0.20 18.12 1.68
C LYS A 84 0.54 16.90 2.24
N ALA A 85 1.69 16.52 1.67
CA ALA A 85 2.35 15.26 1.99
C ALA A 85 2.73 15.14 3.48
N ARG A 86 3.09 16.24 4.15
CA ARG A 86 3.39 16.22 5.60
C ARG A 86 2.19 15.76 6.43
N LYS A 87 1.02 16.34 6.20
CA LYS A 87 -0.22 15.97 6.90
C LYS A 87 -0.58 14.52 6.62
N ILE A 88 -0.51 14.11 5.35
CA ILE A 88 -0.82 12.74 4.93
C ILE A 88 0.14 11.73 5.58
N LYS A 89 1.43 12.07 5.69
CA LYS A 89 2.40 11.24 6.40
C LYS A 89 2.05 11.08 7.87
N THR A 90 1.69 12.18 8.56
CA THR A 90 1.21 12.11 9.94
C THR A 90 -0.06 11.28 10.08
N ASP A 91 -1.00 11.38 9.13
CA ASP A 91 -2.22 10.57 9.16
C ASP A 91 -1.91 9.07 8.93
N LEU A 92 -0.94 8.72 8.06
CA LEU A 92 -0.45 7.35 7.90
C LEU A 92 0.20 6.81 9.18
N GLU A 93 1.03 7.61 9.85
CA GLU A 93 1.73 7.22 11.09
C GLU A 93 0.78 7.02 12.28
N ASN A 94 -0.40 7.65 12.24
CA ASN A 94 -1.43 7.54 13.27
C ASN A 94 -2.57 6.58 12.89
N ASP A 95 -2.38 5.70 11.90
CA ASP A 95 -3.37 4.73 11.40
C ASP A 95 -4.73 5.36 11.02
N LYS A 96 -4.71 6.61 10.55
CA LYS A 96 -5.91 7.29 10.04
C LYS A 96 -6.15 6.95 8.59
N HIS A 97 -7.36 7.26 8.12
CA HIS A 97 -7.71 7.07 6.73
C HIS A 97 -6.87 7.96 5.80
N VAL A 98 -6.19 7.34 4.84
CA VAL A 98 -5.41 8.01 3.80
C VAL A 98 -5.70 7.38 2.46
N TYR A 99 -6.11 8.21 1.50
CA TYR A 99 -6.36 7.78 0.13
C TYR A 99 -5.12 7.18 -0.53
N GLY A 100 -5.34 6.44 -1.61
CA GLY A 100 -4.27 5.70 -2.26
C GLY A 100 -4.64 5.14 -3.60
N PHE A 101 -3.94 4.07 -3.97
CA PHE A 101 -4.11 3.40 -5.24
C PHE A 101 -5.56 2.99 -5.55
N PRO A 102 -6.36 2.45 -4.59
CA PRO A 102 -7.77 2.13 -4.86
C PRO A 102 -8.62 3.35 -5.22
N THR A 103 -8.29 4.52 -4.68
CA THR A 103 -8.96 5.78 -4.99
C THR A 103 -8.51 6.30 -6.36
N LEU A 104 -7.21 6.25 -6.67
CA LEU A 104 -6.69 6.65 -7.99
C LEU A 104 -7.35 5.87 -9.12
N ARG A 105 -7.48 4.55 -8.98
CA ARG A 105 -8.14 3.70 -9.97
C ARG A 105 -9.60 4.09 -10.23
N LYS A 106 -10.29 4.65 -9.24
CA LYS A 106 -11.69 5.08 -9.37
C LYS A 106 -11.84 6.45 -10.03
N LEU A 107 -10.90 7.35 -9.75
CA LEU A 107 -11.00 8.76 -10.15
C LEU A 107 -10.29 9.07 -11.46
N LEU A 108 -9.29 8.27 -11.84
CA LEU A 108 -8.57 8.43 -13.10
C LEU A 108 -8.99 7.34 -14.09
N PRO A 109 -9.19 7.69 -15.38
CA PRO A 109 -9.50 6.73 -16.43
C PRO A 109 -8.25 5.95 -16.85
N LEU A 110 -7.75 5.10 -15.95
CA LEU A 110 -6.60 4.22 -16.18
C LEU A 110 -7.09 2.82 -16.59
N ASN A 111 -6.46 2.24 -17.62
CA ASN A 111 -6.66 0.84 -17.96
C ASN A 111 -5.78 -0.08 -17.07
N GLU A 112 -6.05 -1.39 -17.07
CA GLU A 112 -5.32 -2.35 -16.22
C GLU A 112 -3.80 -2.35 -16.47
N GLN A 113 -3.37 -2.17 -17.72
CA GLN A 113 -1.92 -2.13 -18.03
C GLN A 113 -1.25 -0.85 -17.51
N GLU A 114 -1.96 0.27 -17.53
CA GLU A 114 -1.49 1.54 -16.96
C GLU A 114 -1.43 1.46 -15.44
N ILE A 115 -2.40 0.78 -14.81
CA ILE A 115 -2.44 0.49 -13.37
C ILE A 115 -1.21 -0.32 -12.95
N ASP A 116 -0.90 -1.41 -13.66
CA ASP A 116 0.29 -2.24 -13.38
C ASP A 116 1.58 -1.43 -13.51
N LYS A 117 1.68 -0.58 -14.54
CA LYS A 117 2.81 0.33 -14.73
C LYS A 117 2.97 1.33 -13.59
N VAL A 118 1.88 1.90 -13.08
CA VAL A 118 1.96 2.81 -11.91
C VAL A 118 2.58 2.08 -10.72
N LEU A 119 2.16 0.85 -10.43
CA LEU A 119 2.69 0.06 -9.32
C LEU A 119 4.17 -0.30 -9.51
N GLU A 120 4.56 -0.62 -10.75
CA GLU A 120 5.95 -0.89 -11.14
C GLU A 120 6.82 0.38 -10.96
N PHE A 121 6.36 1.51 -11.47
CA PHE A 121 7.10 2.78 -11.48
C PHE A 121 7.28 3.38 -10.08
N THR A 122 6.29 3.20 -9.19
CA THR A 122 6.43 3.64 -7.80
C THR A 122 7.38 2.76 -7.00
N GLN A 123 7.88 1.66 -7.58
CA GLN A 123 8.71 0.68 -6.88
C GLN A 123 8.10 0.30 -5.54
N THR A 124 6.80 0.01 -5.54
CA THR A 124 6.21 -0.86 -4.52
C THR A 124 6.68 -2.30 -4.71
N SER A 125 7.95 -2.48 -5.07
CA SER A 125 8.73 -3.62 -4.64
C SER A 125 8.87 -3.42 -3.15
N ASP A 126 7.97 -4.02 -2.38
CA ASP A 126 8.41 -4.48 -1.08
C ASP A 126 9.79 -5.10 -1.31
N GLU A 127 10.83 -4.65 -0.61
CA GLU A 127 11.74 -5.65 -0.05
C GLU A 127 10.86 -6.46 0.89
N GLN A 128 10.11 -7.37 0.27
CA GLN A 128 9.29 -8.32 0.95
C GLN A 128 10.36 -9.26 1.46
N THR A 129 10.88 -8.93 2.63
CA THR A 129 11.11 -9.95 3.64
C THR A 129 9.73 -10.51 3.93
N HIS A 130 9.17 -11.26 2.97
CA HIS A 130 8.10 -12.17 3.24
C HIS A 130 8.71 -13.07 4.31
N LYS A 131 8.33 -12.85 5.56
CA LYS A 131 8.43 -13.91 6.55
C LYS A 131 7.66 -15.05 5.90
N HIS A 132 8.39 -16.04 5.39
CA HIS A 132 7.85 -17.13 4.60
C HIS A 132 6.57 -17.55 5.31
N LEU A 133 5.41 -17.33 4.68
CA LEU A 133 4.18 -17.85 5.24
C LEU A 133 4.45 -19.34 5.35
N LYS A 134 4.59 -19.82 6.58
CA LYS A 134 4.63 -21.24 6.84
C LYS A 134 3.25 -21.69 6.47
N PHE A 135 3.12 -22.20 5.24
CA PHE A 135 1.99 -23.04 4.89
C PHE A 135 2.10 -24.24 5.82
N ILE A 136 1.41 -24.16 6.96
CA ILE A 136 1.12 -25.33 7.76
C ILE A 136 0.11 -26.09 6.91
N SER A 137 0.59 -27.04 6.11
CA SER A 137 -0.31 -27.95 5.43
C SER A 137 -1.11 -28.65 6.53
N HIS A 138 -2.44 -28.63 6.42
CA HIS A 138 -3.35 -29.30 7.35
C HIS A 138 -2.99 -30.79 7.51
N ARG A 139 -2.34 -31.39 6.51
CA ARG A 139 -1.88 -32.79 6.56
C ARG A 139 -0.67 -33.00 7.45
N SER A 140 0.13 -31.98 7.70
CA SER A 140 1.34 -32.07 8.54
C SER A 140 1.01 -31.99 10.04
N THR A 141 -0.10 -31.34 10.41
CA THR A 141 -0.54 -31.22 11.82
C THR A 141 -1.53 -32.31 12.23
N ALA A 142 -2.06 -33.09 11.29
CA ALA A 142 -2.98 -34.19 11.58
C ALA A 142 -2.36 -35.32 12.45
N HIS A 143 -1.03 -35.31 12.61
CA HIS A 143 -0.30 -36.28 13.43
C HIS A 143 0.21 -35.69 14.75
N GLU A 144 0.05 -34.39 15.00
CA GLU A 144 0.26 -33.85 16.33
C GLU A 144 -0.97 -34.20 17.16
N LEU A 145 -0.77 -35.09 18.14
CA LEU A 145 -1.77 -35.41 19.15
C LEU A 145 -2.15 -34.11 19.85
N ILE A 146 -3.33 -33.57 19.53
CA ILE A 146 -3.93 -32.48 20.31
C ILE A 146 -4.07 -33.06 21.72
N PRO A 147 -3.38 -32.51 22.74
CA PRO A 147 -3.47 -33.03 24.08
C PRO A 147 -4.92 -32.94 24.51
N GLN A 148 -5.50 -34.06 24.93
CA GLN A 148 -6.86 -34.04 25.48
C GLN A 148 -6.83 -33.14 26.72
N PRO A 149 -7.70 -32.12 26.78
CA PRO A 149 -7.74 -31.26 27.96
C PRO A 149 -8.16 -32.08 29.18
N ASP A 150 -7.35 -32.08 30.24
CA ASP A 150 -7.60 -32.83 31.49
C ASP A 150 -8.90 -32.42 32.22
N TRP A 151 -9.46 -31.27 31.83
CA TRP A 151 -10.71 -30.73 32.37
C TRP A 151 -11.95 -31.14 31.54
N LEU A 152 -11.78 -31.79 30.38
CA LEU A 152 -12.90 -32.24 29.57
C LEU A 152 -13.42 -33.59 30.08
N ILE A 153 -14.53 -33.54 30.79
CA ILE A 153 -15.23 -34.74 31.24
C ILE A 153 -15.97 -35.35 30.05
N SER A 154 -15.34 -36.32 29.38
CA SER A 154 -15.87 -36.95 28.16
C SER A 154 -17.26 -37.58 28.32
N SER A 155 -17.64 -37.98 29.54
CA SER A 155 -18.97 -38.51 29.85
C SER A 155 -20.10 -37.46 29.77
N LEU A 156 -19.78 -36.16 29.77
CA LEU A 156 -20.76 -35.09 29.52
C LEU A 156 -21.18 -35.01 28.05
N ILE A 157 -20.38 -35.57 27.13
CA ILE A 157 -20.69 -35.61 25.71
C ILE A 157 -21.54 -36.86 25.44
N MET A 158 -22.86 -36.71 25.48
CA MET A 158 -23.80 -37.79 25.23
C MET A 158 -23.84 -38.17 23.75
N LYS A 159 -23.78 -39.47 23.45
CA LYS A 159 -23.91 -39.96 22.06
C LYS A 159 -25.32 -39.66 21.51
N LYS A 160 -25.39 -39.31 20.23
CA LYS A 160 -26.63 -39.01 19.48
C LYS A 160 -27.38 -37.74 19.94
N THR A 161 -26.68 -36.83 20.62
CA THR A 161 -27.22 -35.52 21.03
C THR A 161 -26.40 -34.42 20.37
N ALA A 162 -27.03 -33.32 19.97
CA ALA A 162 -26.33 -32.13 19.47
C ALA A 162 -25.88 -31.25 20.65
N PHE A 163 -24.61 -30.84 20.66
CA PHE A 163 -24.04 -29.91 21.65
C PHE A 163 -23.60 -28.63 20.95
N ASN A 164 -23.84 -27.49 21.60
CA ASN A 164 -23.35 -26.20 21.13
C ASN A 164 -22.20 -25.73 22.02
N ILE A 165 -21.06 -25.40 21.40
CA ILE A 165 -19.88 -24.84 22.07
C ILE A 165 -19.74 -23.39 21.62
N SER A 166 -20.02 -22.44 22.52
CA SER A 166 -20.01 -21.00 22.22
C SER A 166 -18.98 -20.25 23.08
N GLY A 167 -18.54 -19.07 22.62
CA GLY A 167 -17.50 -18.26 23.28
C GLY A 167 -16.90 -17.20 22.36
N PHE A 168 -16.00 -16.35 22.87
CA PHE A 168 -15.39 -15.23 22.12
C PHE A 168 -14.34 -15.64 21.08
N GLY A 169 -14.12 -14.83 20.04
CA GLY A 169 -13.08 -15.08 19.03
C GLY A 169 -11.71 -15.34 19.67
N GLY A 170 -11.01 -16.38 19.21
CA GLY A 170 -9.72 -16.80 19.78
C GLY A 170 -9.80 -17.76 20.98
N SER A 171 -10.98 -18.09 21.49
CA SER A 171 -11.14 -18.98 22.67
C SER A 171 -10.93 -20.48 22.40
N GLY A 172 -10.34 -20.87 21.26
CA GLY A 172 -10.02 -22.28 20.96
C GLY A 172 -11.19 -23.20 20.57
N LYS A 173 -12.41 -22.67 20.33
CA LYS A 173 -13.59 -23.47 19.96
C LYS A 173 -13.37 -24.42 18.78
N SER A 174 -12.73 -23.90 17.72
CA SER A 174 -12.43 -24.67 16.51
C SER A 174 -11.48 -25.84 16.78
N SER A 175 -10.53 -25.66 17.70
CA SER A 175 -9.61 -26.73 18.12
C SER A 175 -10.33 -27.83 18.90
N LEU A 176 -11.38 -27.49 19.65
CA LEU A 176 -12.16 -28.43 20.45
C LEU A 176 -13.13 -29.29 19.62
N THR A 177 -13.48 -28.83 18.40
CA THR A 177 -14.27 -29.62 17.44
C THR A 177 -13.43 -30.69 16.73
N MET A 178 -12.10 -30.60 16.84
CA MET A 178 -11.14 -31.51 16.21
C MET A 178 -10.63 -32.61 17.18
N LEU A 179 -11.10 -32.60 18.44
CA LEU A 179 -10.90 -33.70 19.41
C LEU A 179 -11.79 -34.90 19.04
#